data_AF-A0A7Z9VF42-F1
#
_entry.id   AF-A0A7Z9VF42-F1
#
_cell.length_a   1.000
_cell.length_b   1.000
_cell.length_c   1.000
_cell.angle_alpha   90.00
_cell.angle_beta   90.00
_cell.angle_gamma   90.00
#
_symmetry.space_group_name_H-M   'P 1'
#
loop_
_entity.id
_entity.type
_entity.pdbx_description
1 polymer ?
#
loop_
_entity_poly.entity_id
_entity_poly.type
_entity_poly.pdbx_seq_one_letter_code
_entity_poly.pdbx_strand_id
1 'polypeptide(L)'
;MTWLEGNGADLEPAGIRLKKLIERPGILGVPGAHNGLAGMLAKEAGFEALYISGGAVTATMGLPDLGVMTLEELCFVTRMVSRSTDLPL
;
A
#
# COMPACT_ATOMS: atom_id res chain seq x y z
N MET A 1 -5.01 12.23 -9.86
CA MET A 1 -6.38 11.77 -9.61
C MET A 1 -6.56 11.69 -8.09
N THR A 2 -7.34 12.59 -7.50
CA THR A 2 -7.60 12.63 -6.06
C THR A 2 -8.84 11.80 -5.71
N TRP A 3 -8.90 11.20 -4.51
CA TRP A 3 -10.05 10.40 -4.05
C TRP A 3 -11.41 11.14 -4.16
N LEU A 4 -11.40 12.48 -4.13
CA LEU A 4 -12.59 13.33 -4.29
C LEU A 4 -13.35 13.10 -5.60
N GLU A 5 -12.67 12.59 -6.64
CA GLU A 5 -13.28 12.43 -7.97
C GLU A 5 -14.02 11.10 -8.14
N GLY A 6 -13.89 10.15 -7.19
CA GLY A 6 -14.68 8.91 -7.09
C GLY A 6 -14.60 7.90 -8.25
N ASN A 7 -14.13 8.31 -9.43
CA ASN A 7 -14.26 7.59 -10.71
C ASN A 7 -12.94 6.96 -11.21
N GLY A 8 -11.88 6.97 -10.40
CA GLY A 8 -10.55 6.51 -10.82
C GLY A 8 -10.07 5.18 -10.24
N ALA A 9 -10.86 4.54 -9.36
CA ALA A 9 -10.49 3.28 -8.75
C ALA A 9 -10.76 2.10 -9.71
N ASP A 10 -9.83 1.16 -9.79
CA ASP A 10 -10.02 -0.08 -10.53
C ASP A 10 -11.21 -0.86 -9.95
N LEU A 11 -12.13 -1.28 -10.82
CA LEU A 11 -13.30 -2.06 -10.43
C LEU A 11 -12.94 -3.50 -10.07
N GLU A 12 -11.79 -3.99 -10.53
CA GLU A 12 -11.30 -5.31 -10.16
C GLU A 12 -10.72 -5.30 -8.73
N PRO A 13 -11.15 -6.23 -7.84
CA PRO A 13 -10.64 -6.28 -6.48
C PRO A 13 -9.12 -6.42 -6.41
N ALA A 14 -8.50 -5.68 -5.50
CA ALA A 14 -7.03 -5.64 -5.32
C ALA A 14 -6.40 -7.04 -5.20
N GLY A 15 -7.05 -7.99 -4.53
CA GLY A 15 -6.55 -9.36 -4.40
C GLY A 15 -6.48 -10.13 -5.74
N ILE A 16 -7.42 -9.88 -6.66
CA ILE A 16 -7.39 -10.47 -8.00
C ILE A 16 -6.29 -9.82 -8.85
N ARG A 17 -6.16 -8.50 -8.77
CA ARG A 17 -5.08 -7.75 -9.42
C ARG A 17 -3.71 -8.25 -8.95
N LEU A 18 -3.51 -8.39 -7.63
CA LEU A 18 -2.27 -8.92 -7.06
C LEU A 18 -1.98 -10.36 -7.53
N LYS A 19 -2.99 -11.23 -7.55
CA LYS A 19 -2.84 -12.60 -8.05
C LYS A 19 -2.32 -12.61 -9.50
N LYS A 20 -2.91 -11.79 -10.37
CA LYS A 20 -2.44 -11.65 -11.76
C LYS A 20 -0.99 -11.16 -11.82
N LEU A 21 -0.60 -10.21 -10.97
CA LEU A 21 0.77 -9.70 -10.93
C LEU A 21 1.79 -10.78 -10.53
N ILE A 22 1.44 -11.64 -9.56
CA ILE A 22 2.25 -12.76 -9.07
C ILE A 22 2.42 -13.86 -10.12
N GLU A 23 1.39 -14.11 -10.94
CA GLU A 23 1.42 -15.15 -11.98
C GLU A 23 2.29 -14.77 -13.20
N ARG A 24 2.73 -13.50 -13.31
CA ARG A 24 3.60 -13.06 -14.40
C ARG A 24 5.02 -13.61 -14.25
N PRO A 25 5.72 -13.91 -15.36
CA PRO A 25 7.12 -14.29 -15.29
C PRO A 25 7.98 -13.13 -14.76
N GLY A 26 8.94 -13.45 -13.89
CA GLY A 26 9.86 -12.49 -13.29
C GLY A 26 9.64 -12.28 -11.79
N ILE A 27 10.32 -11.29 -11.22
CA ILE A 27 10.18 -10.92 -9.80
C ILE A 27 9.29 -9.69 -9.71
N LEU A 28 8.20 -9.78 -8.95
CA LEU A 28 7.38 -8.62 -8.63
C LEU A 28 8.07 -7.78 -7.56
N GLY A 29 8.46 -6.56 -7.91
CA GLY A 29 8.94 -5.57 -6.95
C GLY A 29 7.79 -5.00 -6.12
N VAL A 30 7.88 -5.13 -4.80
CA VAL A 30 6.84 -4.67 -3.85
C VAL A 30 7.49 -3.80 -2.76
N PRO A 31 7.69 -2.49 -3.01
CA PRO A 31 8.31 -1.60 -2.04
C PRO A 31 7.41 -1.33 -0.84
N GLY A 32 8.03 -1.10 0.32
CA GLY A 32 7.33 -0.72 1.54
C GLY A 32 6.83 0.73 1.50
N ALA A 33 5.55 0.96 1.82
CA ALA A 33 4.95 2.29 1.90
C ALA A 33 4.34 2.53 3.29
N HIS A 34 5.04 3.27 4.15
CA HIS A 34 4.59 3.55 5.52
C HIS A 34 3.62 4.74 5.65
N ASN A 35 3.35 5.45 4.55
CA ASN A 35 2.36 6.52 4.43
C ASN A 35 1.91 6.73 2.97
N GLY A 36 0.90 7.57 2.75
CA GLY A 36 0.37 7.82 1.40
C GLY A 36 1.38 8.44 0.43
N LEU A 37 2.27 9.32 0.90
CA LEU A 37 3.27 9.95 0.05
C LEU A 37 4.28 8.93 -0.49
N ALA A 38 4.79 8.04 0.37
CA ALA A 38 5.67 6.95 -0.04
C ALA A 38 5.00 6.05 -1.08
N GLY A 39 3.70 5.76 -0.90
CA GLY A 39 2.92 5.00 -1.87
C GLY A 39 2.78 5.71 -3.21
N MET A 40 2.48 7.01 -3.22
CA MET A 40 2.38 7.80 -4.46
C MET A 40 3.71 7.86 -5.21
N LEU A 41 4.83 8.06 -4.50
CA LEU A 41 6.16 8.05 -5.09
C LEU A 41 6.52 6.68 -5.68
N ALA A 42 6.18 5.58 -5.00
CA ALA A 42 6.39 4.24 -5.54
C ALA A 42 5.55 4.00 -6.81
N LYS A 43 4.30 4.46 -6.84
CA LYS A 43 3.47 4.42 -8.05
C LYS A 43 4.07 5.22 -9.20
N GLU A 44 4.54 6.44 -8.93
CA GLU A 44 5.20 7.30 -9.92
C GLU A 44 6.51 6.66 -10.45
N ALA A 45 7.21 5.91 -9.60
CA ALA A 45 8.38 5.11 -9.99
C ALA A 45 8.03 3.85 -10.80
N GLY A 46 6.75 3.56 -11.04
CA GLY A 46 6.29 2.46 -11.89
C GLY A 46 6.05 1.13 -11.17
N PHE A 47 6.03 1.10 -9.84
CA PHE A 47 5.66 -0.11 -9.10
C PHE A 47 4.16 -0.39 -9.17
N GLU A 48 3.80 -1.67 -9.22
CA GLU A 48 2.43 -2.13 -9.46
C GLU A 48 1.74 -2.70 -8.23
N ALA A 49 2.49 -2.89 -7.13
CA ALA A 49 1.99 -3.32 -5.83
C ALA A 49 2.86 -2.69 -4.73
N LEU A 50 2.34 -2.57 -3.52
CA LEU A 50 3.08 -2.05 -2.37
C LEU A 50 2.96 -3.00 -1.18
N TYR A 51 3.80 -2.80 -0.18
CA TYR A 51 3.80 -3.57 1.06
C TYR A 51 3.67 -2.63 2.27
N ILE A 52 2.89 -3.03 3.27
CA ILE A 52 2.82 -2.33 4.55
C ILE A 52 3.66 -3.09 5.57
N SER A 53 4.86 -2.57 5.87
CA SER A 53 5.77 -3.14 6.87
C SER A 53 5.37 -2.68 8.28
N GLY A 54 5.16 -3.63 9.20
CA GLY A 54 4.92 -3.34 10.62
C GLY A 54 6.04 -2.51 11.25
N GLY A 55 7.30 -2.89 10.99
CA GLY A 55 8.48 -2.16 11.45
C GLY A 55 8.57 -0.73 10.90
N ALA A 56 8.27 -0.51 9.61
CA ALA A 56 8.30 0.84 9.05
C ALA A 56 7.18 1.74 9.59
N VAL A 57 5.98 1.17 9.79
CA VAL A 57 4.84 1.92 10.37
C VAL A 57 5.10 2.27 11.83
N THR A 58 5.52 1.30 12.65
CA THR A 58 5.86 1.53 14.06
C THR A 58 7.00 2.55 14.20
N ALA A 59 8.05 2.45 13.39
CA ALA A 59 9.13 3.45 13.36
C ALA A 59 8.63 4.86 13.01
N THR A 60 7.67 4.98 12.07
CA THR A 60 7.03 6.27 11.72
C THR A 60 6.27 6.88 12.91
N MET A 61 5.68 6.03 13.75
CA MET A 61 4.96 6.42 14.96
C MET A 61 5.89 6.69 16.16
N GLY A 62 7.20 6.47 16.02
CA GLY A 62 8.14 6.54 17.14
C GLY A 62 8.01 5.37 18.13
N LEU A 63 7.47 4.23 17.66
CA LEU A 63 7.24 3.02 18.44
C LEU A 63 8.17 1.90 18.00
N PRO A 64 8.53 0.95 18.90
CA PRO A 64 9.26 -0.25 18.53
C PRO A 64 8.31 -1.29 17.90
N ASP A 65 8.85 -2.14 17.02
CA ASP A 65 8.11 -3.23 16.37
C ASP A 65 7.92 -4.44 17.32
N LEU A 66 7.13 -4.23 18.37
CA LEU A 66 6.87 -5.22 19.44
C LEU A 66 5.38 -5.62 19.51
N GLY A 67 4.62 -5.39 18.43
CA GLY A 67 3.18 -5.67 18.40
C GLY A 67 2.34 -4.72 19.28
N VAL A 68 2.86 -3.52 19.55
CA VAL A 68 2.16 -2.48 20.35
C VAL A 68 1.15 -1.66 19.53
N MET A 69 1.31 -1.64 18.21
CA MET A 69 0.37 -1.01 17.29
C MET A 69 -0.93 -1.81 17.22
N THR A 70 -2.06 -1.10 17.32
CA THR A 70 -3.40 -1.67 17.22
C THR A 70 -3.78 -2.01 15.78
N LEU A 71 -4.77 -2.89 15.62
CA LEU A 71 -5.34 -3.20 14.31
C LEU A 71 -5.94 -1.94 13.63
N GLU A 72 -6.50 -1.02 14.41
CA GLU A 72 -7.10 0.20 13.88
C GLU A 72 -6.06 1.13 13.27
N GLU A 73 -4.90 1.30 13.92
CA GLU A 73 -3.77 2.08 13.41
C GLU A 73 -3.20 1.47 12.13
N LEU A 74 -3.02 0.14 12.10
CA LEU A 74 -2.60 -0.55 10.88
C LEU A 74 -3.61 -0.35 9.75
N CYS A 75 -4.91 -0.56 10.03
CA CYS A 75 -5.97 -0.36 9.05
C CYS A 75 -6.04 1.08 8.55
N PHE A 76 -5.75 2.07 9.41
CA PHE A 76 -5.70 3.47 9.03
C PHE A 76 -4.60 3.73 7.99
N VAL A 77 -3.38 3.24 8.23
CA VAL A 77 -2.27 3.37 7.28
C VAL A 77 -2.60 2.65 5.97
N THR A 78 -3.06 1.40 6.04
CA THR A 78 -3.45 0.61 4.85
C THR A 78 -4.50 1.34 4.01
N ARG A 79 -5.56 1.88 4.64
CA ARG A 79 -6.59 2.66 3.93
C ARG A 79 -6.04 3.95 3.32
N MET A 80 -5.17 4.65 4.03
CA MET A 80 -4.56 5.88 3.53
C MET A 80 -3.73 5.60 2.27
N VAL A 81 -2.84 4.60 2.32
CA VAL A 81 -1.99 4.21 1.20
C VAL A 81 -2.86 3.74 0.04
N SER A 82 -3.76 2.77 0.27
CA SER A 82 -4.65 2.23 -0.75
C SER A 82 -5.45 3.32 -1.47
N ARG A 83 -6.02 4.28 -0.74
CA ARG A 83 -6.80 5.38 -1.34
C ARG A 83 -5.95 6.39 -2.12
N SER A 84 -4.69 6.56 -1.74
CA SER A 84 -3.78 7.49 -2.43
C SER A 84 -3.19 6.92 -3.73
N THR A 85 -3.13 5.59 -3.85
CA THR A 85 -2.43 4.92 -4.96
C THR A 85 -3.32 4.07 -5.85
N ASP A 86 -4.41 3.52 -5.32
CA ASP A 86 -5.21 2.47 -5.96
C ASP A 86 -4.38 1.25 -6.41
N LEU A 87 -3.25 1.02 -5.73
CA LEU A 87 -2.41 -0.16 -5.95
C LEU A 87 -2.80 -1.29 -4.97
N PRO A 88 -2.63 -2.57 -5.35
CA PRO A 88 -2.71 -3.68 -4.43
C PRO A 88 -1.69 -3.56 -3.28
N LEU A 89 -2.14 -3.91 -2.08
CA LEU A 89 -1.36 -3.99 -0.83
C LEU A 89 -1.31 -5.44 -0.32
#